data_AF-A0A1T4W7D1-F1
#
_entry.id   AF-A0A1T4W7D1-F1
#
_cell.length_a   1.000
_cell.length_b   1.000
_cell.length_c   1.000
_cell.angle_alpha   90.00
_cell.angle_beta   90.00
_cell.angle_gamma   90.00
#
_symmetry.space_group_name_H-M   'P 1'
#
loop_
_entity.id
_entity.type
_entity.pdbx_description
1 polymer ?
#
loop_
_entity_poly.entity_id
_entity_poly.type
_entity_poly.pdbx_seq_one_letter_code
_entity_poly.pdbx_strand_id
1 'polypeptide(L)'
;MNSQINQLAPEEFLRNPSFKKNCDLICIYRLDVLAEFKQYEEGIFDIEEDPHFYKKYVLYYSIAEESALTDFTYDKLVSVIADKKEFIDYKENPLVASQYSFAAKTFIKLPFLELPSHQGNLVSLRQQATEAVAEAGLNDTYSTIQQVTDANADEIIKEMIKNELANIQD
;
A
#
# COMPACT_ATOMS: atom_id res chain seq x y z
N MET A 1 -6.23 -8.11 -26.71
CA MET A 1 -7.24 -7.30 -26.01
C MET A 1 -7.52 -5.95 -26.70
N ASN A 2 -6.54 -5.04 -26.83
CA ASN A 2 -6.75 -3.69 -27.38
C ASN A 2 -7.45 -3.65 -28.76
N SER A 3 -7.07 -4.52 -29.69
CA SER A 3 -7.71 -4.62 -31.00
C SER A 3 -9.20 -4.98 -30.92
N GLN A 4 -9.56 -5.90 -30.02
CA GLN A 4 -10.96 -6.33 -29.85
C GLN A 4 -11.80 -5.21 -29.24
N ILE A 5 -11.27 -4.51 -28.22
CA ILE A 5 -11.96 -3.37 -27.59
C ILE A 5 -12.18 -2.25 -28.61
N ASN A 6 -11.17 -1.93 -29.41
CA ASN A 6 -11.30 -0.91 -30.44
C ASN A 6 -12.29 -1.30 -31.56
N GLN A 7 -12.47 -2.59 -31.83
CA GLN A 7 -13.47 -3.07 -32.81
C GLN A 7 -14.90 -3.02 -32.25
N LEU A 8 -15.06 -3.23 -30.94
CA LEU A 8 -16.36 -3.24 -30.28
C LEU A 8 -16.78 -1.85 -29.78
N ALA A 9 -15.85 -0.91 -29.69
CA ALA A 9 -16.14 0.46 -29.28
C ALA A 9 -17.04 1.18 -30.29
N PRO A 10 -18.05 1.96 -29.84
CA PRO A 10 -18.86 2.80 -30.72
C PRO A 10 -18.01 3.74 -31.57
N GLU A 11 -18.39 3.97 -32.83
CA GLU A 11 -17.64 4.85 -33.75
C GLU A 11 -17.46 6.27 -33.17
N GLU A 12 -18.45 6.77 -32.42
CA GLU A 12 -18.41 8.08 -31.78
C GLU A 12 -17.22 8.22 -30.82
N PHE A 13 -16.88 7.15 -30.09
CA PHE A 13 -15.72 7.11 -29.20
C PHE A 13 -14.42 7.04 -29.99
N LEU A 14 -14.37 6.23 -31.06
CA LEU A 14 -13.19 6.12 -31.92
C LEU A 14 -12.83 7.43 -32.63
N ARG A 15 -13.85 8.26 -32.95
CA ARG A 15 -13.68 9.59 -33.56
C ARG A 15 -13.22 10.64 -32.55
N ASN A 16 -13.34 10.39 -31.25
CA ASN A 16 -12.87 11.30 -30.21
C ASN A 16 -11.37 11.08 -29.93
N PRO A 17 -10.48 12.06 -30.21
CA PRO A 17 -9.04 11.90 -29.99
C PRO A 17 -8.67 11.60 -28.53
N SER A 18 -9.50 12.05 -27.59
CA SER A 18 -9.29 11.83 -26.16
C SER A 18 -9.60 10.40 -25.73
N PHE A 19 -10.43 9.66 -26.47
CA PHE A 19 -10.81 8.29 -26.10
C PHE A 19 -9.57 7.43 -25.92
N LYS A 20 -8.67 7.40 -26.90
CA LYS A 20 -7.47 6.56 -26.88
C LYS A 20 -6.42 6.97 -25.83
N LYS A 21 -6.39 8.23 -25.41
CA LYS A 21 -5.33 8.79 -24.54
C LYS A 21 -5.76 9.06 -23.10
N ASN A 22 -7.04 9.35 -22.89
CA ASN A 22 -7.58 9.88 -21.63
C ASN A 22 -8.72 9.02 -21.08
N CYS A 23 -8.93 7.81 -21.60
CA CYS A 23 -9.90 6.86 -21.05
C CYS A 23 -9.17 5.76 -20.28
N ASP A 24 -9.82 5.32 -19.22
CA ASP A 24 -9.39 4.22 -18.38
C ASP A 24 -10.23 2.98 -18.73
N LEU A 25 -9.56 1.84 -18.88
CA LEU A 25 -10.17 0.53 -19.08
C LEU A 25 -10.09 -0.26 -17.78
N ILE A 26 -11.24 -0.64 -17.25
CA ILE A 26 -11.34 -1.52 -16.08
C ILE A 26 -11.76 -2.92 -16.57
N CYS A 27 -10.85 -3.88 -16.41
CA CYS A 27 -11.11 -5.29 -16.69
C CYS A 27 -11.49 -5.97 -15.38
N ILE A 28 -12.67 -6.56 -15.34
CA ILE A 28 -13.15 -7.31 -14.19
C ILE A 28 -12.85 -8.79 -14.42
N TYR A 29 -12.13 -9.43 -13.48
CA TYR A 29 -11.74 -10.83 -13.60
C TYR A 29 -12.11 -11.63 -12.36
N ARG A 30 -12.92 -12.67 -12.53
CA ARG A 30 -13.35 -13.54 -11.44
C ARG A 30 -12.41 -14.74 -11.33
N LEU A 31 -11.93 -15.00 -10.13
CA LEU A 31 -11.16 -16.18 -9.73
C LEU A 31 -12.05 -17.16 -8.97
N ASP A 32 -11.71 -18.46 -9.00
CA ASP A 32 -12.40 -19.43 -8.15
C ASP A 32 -11.98 -19.24 -6.69
N VAL A 33 -10.67 -19.15 -6.45
CA VAL A 33 -10.09 -18.79 -5.14
C VAL A 33 -9.01 -17.72 -5.27
N LEU A 34 -8.93 -16.82 -4.28
CA LEU A 34 -8.02 -15.67 -4.35
C LEU A 34 -6.54 -16.07 -4.43
N ALA A 35 -6.17 -17.23 -3.87
CA ALA A 35 -4.81 -17.76 -3.93
C ALA A 35 -4.32 -18.08 -5.36
N GLU A 36 -5.25 -18.30 -6.31
CA GLU A 36 -4.92 -18.53 -7.72
C GLU A 36 -4.39 -17.28 -8.41
N PHE A 37 -4.52 -16.10 -7.81
CA PHE A 37 -3.99 -14.85 -8.36
C PHE A 37 -2.53 -14.98 -8.82
N LYS A 38 -1.70 -15.71 -8.07
CA LYS A 38 -0.28 -15.94 -8.41
C LYS A 38 -0.06 -16.58 -9.78
N GLN A 39 -1.04 -17.34 -10.30
CA GLN A 39 -0.96 -17.97 -11.63
C GLN A 39 -1.23 -16.97 -12.76
N TYR A 40 -1.96 -15.89 -12.46
CA TYR A 40 -2.40 -14.89 -13.43
C TYR A 40 -1.65 -13.56 -13.28
N GLU A 41 -0.85 -13.40 -12.23
CA GLU A 41 -0.17 -12.16 -11.86
C GLU A 41 0.65 -11.57 -13.01
N GLU A 42 1.51 -12.37 -13.66
CA GLU A 42 2.30 -11.90 -14.81
C GLU A 42 1.42 -11.44 -15.97
N GLY A 43 0.38 -12.20 -16.33
CA GLY A 43 -0.54 -11.83 -17.40
C GLY A 43 -1.38 -10.58 -17.06
N ILE A 44 -1.67 -10.36 -15.79
CA ILE A 44 -2.31 -9.13 -15.31
C ILE A 44 -1.36 -7.95 -15.46
N PHE A 45 -0.10 -8.08 -15.07
CA PHE A 45 0.90 -7.03 -15.26
C PHE A 45 1.15 -6.71 -16.72
N ASP A 46 1.24 -7.72 -17.59
CA ASP A 46 1.36 -7.52 -19.04
C ASP A 46 0.20 -6.67 -19.60
N ILE A 47 -1.01 -6.83 -19.05
CA ILE A 47 -2.15 -6.02 -19.42
C ILE A 47 -2.03 -4.61 -18.87
N GLU A 48 -1.74 -4.44 -17.57
CA GLU A 48 -1.71 -3.14 -16.91
C GLU A 48 -0.56 -2.25 -17.40
N GLU A 49 0.59 -2.85 -17.72
CA GLU A 49 1.79 -2.15 -18.17
C GLU A 49 1.81 -1.88 -19.68
N ASP A 50 0.87 -2.43 -20.46
CA ASP A 50 0.78 -2.16 -21.90
C ASP A 50 0.51 -0.67 -22.17
N PRO A 51 1.49 0.06 -22.76
CA PRO A 51 1.39 1.50 -22.97
C PRO A 51 0.42 1.87 -24.11
N HIS A 52 -0.06 0.91 -24.89
CA HIS A 52 -0.90 1.17 -26.06
C HIS A 52 -2.36 1.33 -25.66
N PHE A 53 -2.88 2.54 -25.86
CA PHE A 53 -4.30 2.90 -25.72
C PHE A 53 -4.86 2.67 -24.31
N TYR A 54 -5.39 3.73 -23.70
CA TYR A 54 -6.02 3.71 -22.38
C TYR A 54 -5.06 3.34 -21.24
N LYS A 55 -5.32 3.83 -20.03
CA LYS A 55 -4.74 3.19 -18.83
C LYS A 55 -5.59 1.97 -18.50
N LYS A 56 -4.96 0.86 -18.11
CA LYS A 56 -5.66 -0.41 -17.92
C LYS A 56 -5.50 -0.84 -16.48
N TYR A 57 -6.61 -1.27 -15.88
CA TYR A 57 -6.67 -1.77 -14.52
C TYR A 57 -7.38 -3.10 -14.55
N VAL A 58 -6.80 -4.12 -13.92
CA VAL A 58 -7.45 -5.42 -13.74
C VAL A 58 -7.92 -5.51 -12.30
N LEU A 59 -9.23 -5.41 -12.11
CA LEU A 59 -9.88 -5.63 -10.82
C LEU A 59 -10.30 -7.10 -10.74
N TYR A 60 -9.58 -7.86 -9.91
CA TYR A 60 -9.87 -9.28 -9.69
C TYR A 60 -10.54 -9.52 -8.35
N TYR A 61 -11.38 -10.56 -8.29
CA TYR A 61 -12.06 -10.99 -7.06
C TYR A 61 -12.35 -12.50 -7.12
N SER A 62 -12.45 -13.13 -5.95
CA SER A 62 -12.79 -14.55 -5.81
C SER A 62 -14.29 -14.76 -5.55
N ILE A 63 -14.77 -16.00 -5.72
CA ILE A 63 -16.15 -16.39 -5.38
C ILE A 63 -16.49 -16.08 -3.92
N ALA A 64 -15.52 -16.28 -3.02
CA ALA A 64 -15.67 -16.00 -1.60
C ALA A 64 -15.87 -14.50 -1.34
N GLU A 65 -15.14 -13.64 -2.05
CA GLU A 65 -15.35 -12.19 -1.98
C GLU A 65 -16.70 -11.79 -2.57
N GLU A 66 -17.08 -12.34 -3.73
CA GLU A 66 -18.39 -12.08 -4.35
C GLU A 66 -19.53 -12.37 -3.38
N SER A 67 -19.47 -13.52 -2.70
CA SER A 67 -20.45 -13.91 -1.68
C SER A 67 -20.46 -12.95 -0.49
N ALA A 68 -19.28 -12.51 -0.05
CA ALA A 68 -19.12 -11.54 1.04
C ALA A 68 -19.60 -10.12 0.68
N LEU A 69 -19.82 -9.82 -0.60
CA LEU A 69 -20.32 -8.55 -1.11
C LEU A 69 -21.85 -8.53 -1.34
N THR A 70 -22.57 -9.55 -0.87
CA THR A 70 -24.04 -9.52 -0.87
C THR A 70 -24.54 -8.34 -0.03
N ASP A 71 -25.45 -7.54 -0.58
CA ASP A 71 -25.98 -6.29 0.03
C ASP A 71 -24.90 -5.26 0.40
N PHE A 72 -23.77 -5.27 -0.32
CA PHE A 72 -22.64 -4.39 -0.04
C PHE A 72 -22.78 -3.05 -0.75
N THR A 73 -22.99 -1.98 0.04
CA THR A 73 -23.13 -0.62 -0.47
C THR A 73 -21.78 0.10 -0.59
N TYR A 74 -21.75 1.21 -1.31
CA TYR A 74 -20.57 2.09 -1.34
C TYR A 74 -20.21 2.62 0.06
N ASP A 75 -21.19 3.01 0.87
CA ASP A 75 -20.93 3.44 2.25
C ASP A 75 -20.29 2.32 3.08
N LYS A 76 -20.70 1.07 2.85
CA LYS A 76 -20.09 -0.08 3.49
C LYS A 76 -18.64 -0.26 3.01
N LEU A 77 -18.37 -0.13 1.70
CA LEU A 77 -17.02 -0.15 1.13
C LEU A 77 -16.09 0.87 1.80
N VAL A 78 -16.56 2.12 1.94
CA VAL A 78 -15.82 3.21 2.60
C VAL A 78 -15.59 2.90 4.09
N SER A 79 -16.60 2.36 4.79
CA SER A 79 -16.45 1.99 6.20
C SER A 79 -15.46 0.85 6.42
N VAL A 80 -15.41 -0.12 5.49
CA VAL A 80 -14.52 -1.29 5.59
C VAL A 80 -13.08 -0.88 5.35
N ILE A 81 -12.79 -0.09 4.30
CA ILE A 81 -11.41 0.32 4.00
C ILE A 81 -10.80 1.20 5.11
N ALA A 82 -11.66 1.90 5.87
CA ALA A 82 -11.30 2.74 7.01
C ALA A 82 -10.98 1.93 8.30
N ASP A 83 -11.25 0.64 8.33
CA ASP A 83 -11.04 -0.19 9.52
C ASP A 83 -9.56 -0.57 9.69
N LYS A 84 -8.94 -0.07 10.76
CA LYS A 84 -7.52 -0.31 11.07
C LYS A 84 -7.24 -1.77 11.43
N LYS A 85 -8.18 -2.48 12.06
CA LYS A 85 -7.98 -3.88 12.42
C LYS A 85 -7.98 -4.75 11.17
N GLU A 86 -8.97 -4.54 10.31
CA GLU A 86 -9.07 -5.25 9.02
C GLU A 86 -7.85 -4.96 8.13
N PHE A 87 -7.30 -3.74 8.18
CA PHE A 87 -6.03 -3.41 7.52
C PHE A 87 -4.86 -4.27 8.01
N ILE A 88 -4.72 -4.45 9.33
CA ILE A 88 -3.64 -5.25 9.92
C ILE A 88 -3.79 -6.72 9.49
N ASP A 89 -5.00 -7.26 9.59
CA ASP A 89 -5.30 -8.64 9.22
C ASP A 89 -5.00 -8.89 7.73
N TYR A 90 -5.38 -7.95 6.86
CA TYR A 90 -5.07 -8.00 5.43
C TYR A 90 -3.57 -7.90 5.14
N LYS A 91 -2.84 -7.05 5.86
CA LYS A 91 -1.39 -6.88 5.68
C LYS A 91 -0.63 -8.17 5.97
N GLU A 92 -1.08 -8.94 6.97
CA GLU A 92 -0.47 -10.22 7.31
C GLU A 92 -0.85 -11.32 6.29
N ASN A 93 -2.07 -11.28 5.76
CA ASN A 93 -2.60 -12.34 4.89
C ASN A 93 -3.37 -11.80 3.67
N PRO A 94 -2.69 -11.19 2.68
CA PRO A 94 -3.35 -10.45 1.59
C PRO A 94 -4.13 -11.33 0.59
N LEU A 95 -3.88 -12.65 0.58
CA LEU A 95 -4.56 -13.62 -0.27
C LEU A 95 -5.75 -14.30 0.41
N VAL A 96 -6.08 -13.92 1.64
CA VAL A 96 -7.30 -14.37 2.30
C VAL A 96 -8.47 -13.51 1.83
N ALA A 97 -9.50 -14.17 1.31
CA ALA A 97 -10.72 -13.52 0.86
C ALA A 97 -11.46 -12.88 2.03
N SER A 98 -11.67 -11.56 1.96
CA SER A 98 -12.46 -10.78 2.92
C SER A 98 -13.07 -9.55 2.25
N GLN A 99 -14.07 -8.93 2.89
CA GLN A 99 -14.62 -7.65 2.44
C GLN A 99 -13.51 -6.58 2.34
N TYR A 100 -12.57 -6.59 3.30
CA TYR A 100 -11.42 -5.68 3.28
C TYR A 100 -10.49 -5.94 2.10
N SER A 101 -10.19 -7.20 1.79
CA SER A 101 -9.33 -7.54 0.65
C SER A 101 -9.90 -7.03 -0.68
N PHE A 102 -11.23 -7.08 -0.85
CA PHE A 102 -11.89 -6.52 -2.02
C PHE A 102 -11.85 -4.99 -2.02
N ALA A 103 -12.14 -4.38 -0.86
CA ALA A 103 -12.08 -2.93 -0.72
C ALA A 103 -10.68 -2.39 -1.04
N ALA A 104 -9.64 -2.98 -0.45
CA ALA A 104 -8.25 -2.61 -0.68
C ALA A 104 -7.89 -2.67 -2.17
N LYS A 105 -8.20 -3.79 -2.85
CA LYS A 105 -7.97 -3.91 -4.31
C LYS A 105 -8.73 -2.85 -5.10
N THR A 106 -9.97 -2.56 -4.74
CA THR A 106 -10.79 -1.54 -5.40
C THR A 106 -10.16 -0.15 -5.29
N PHE A 107 -9.74 0.26 -4.10
CA PHE A 107 -9.07 1.55 -3.89
C PHE A 107 -7.68 1.63 -4.52
N ILE A 108 -6.94 0.52 -4.60
CA ILE A 108 -5.63 0.47 -5.27
C ILE A 108 -5.78 0.56 -6.79
N LYS A 109 -6.76 -0.14 -7.37
CA LYS A 109 -6.94 -0.26 -8.81
C LYS A 109 -7.74 0.89 -9.42
N LEU A 110 -8.53 1.62 -8.63
CA LEU A 110 -9.36 2.73 -9.10
C LEU A 110 -8.86 4.05 -8.49
N PRO A 111 -7.88 4.72 -9.13
CA PRO A 111 -7.18 5.88 -8.54
C PRO A 111 -8.04 7.14 -8.41
N PHE A 112 -9.27 7.13 -8.92
CA PHE A 112 -10.26 8.20 -8.70
C PHE A 112 -11.03 8.04 -7.39
N LEU A 113 -10.85 6.93 -6.67
CA LEU A 113 -11.43 6.75 -5.34
C LEU A 113 -10.53 7.40 -4.29
N GLU A 114 -11.11 8.31 -3.52
CA GLU A 114 -10.43 8.97 -2.41
C GLU A 114 -10.62 8.14 -1.14
N LEU A 115 -9.51 7.75 -0.51
CA LEU A 115 -9.57 7.12 0.81
C LEU A 115 -10.24 8.08 1.80
N PRO A 116 -11.17 7.58 2.64
CA PRO A 116 -11.77 8.41 3.68
C PRO A 116 -10.66 8.99 4.57
N SER A 117 -10.62 10.31 4.66
CA SER A 117 -9.55 11.02 5.35
C SER A 117 -9.60 10.69 6.85
N HIS A 118 -8.66 9.89 7.32
CA HIS A 118 -8.35 9.83 8.74
C HIS A 118 -7.37 10.97 9.03
N GLN A 119 -7.88 12.09 9.56
CA GLN A 119 -7.05 13.02 10.33
C GLN A 119 -6.62 12.32 11.63
N GLY A 120 -5.74 11.34 11.51
CA GLY A 120 -4.98 10.88 12.65
C GLY A 120 -4.09 12.03 13.11
N ASN A 121 -3.98 12.24 14.42
CA ASN A 121 -2.93 13.10 14.96
C ASN A 121 -1.59 12.49 14.56
N LEU A 122 -0.98 13.00 13.50
CA LEU A 122 0.34 12.57 13.05
C LEU A 122 1.33 12.98 14.13
N VAL A 123 1.76 12.01 14.93
CA VAL A 123 2.86 12.20 15.87
C VAL A 123 4.12 12.39 15.05
N SER A 124 4.88 13.46 15.31
CA SER A 124 6.09 13.72 14.53
C SER A 124 7.06 12.55 14.65
N LEU A 125 7.76 12.21 13.56
CA LEU A 125 8.81 11.18 13.58
C LEU A 125 9.85 11.44 14.66
N ARG A 126 10.15 12.72 14.93
CA ARG A 126 11.07 13.13 16.00
C ARG A 126 10.56 12.69 17.37
N GLN A 127 9.26 12.87 17.63
CA GLN A 127 8.65 12.46 18.88
C GLN A 127 8.64 10.93 19.01
N GLN A 128 8.27 10.21 17.94
CA GLN A 128 8.31 8.75 17.93
C GLN A 128 9.73 8.21 18.20
N ALA A 129 10.75 8.82 17.59
CA ALA A 129 12.14 8.46 17.84
C ALA A 129 12.57 8.74 19.28
N THR A 130 12.21 9.90 19.85
CA THR A 130 12.51 10.23 21.25
C THR A 130 11.85 9.25 22.22
N GLU A 131 10.59 8.90 21.98
CA GLU A 131 9.85 7.93 22.81
C GLU A 131 10.49 6.54 22.73
N ALA A 132 10.86 6.06 21.54
CA ALA A 132 11.54 4.77 21.38
C ALA A 132 12.93 4.73 22.05
N VAL A 133 13.70 5.82 21.98
CA VAL A 133 14.98 5.96 22.69
C VAL A 133 14.78 5.91 24.20
N ALA A 134 13.73 6.58 24.71
CA ALA A 134 13.41 6.58 26.12
C ALA A 134 12.95 5.20 26.62
N GLU A 135 12.09 4.50 25.86
CA GLU A 135 11.66 3.13 26.16
C GLU A 135 12.84 2.15 26.20
N ALA A 136 13.83 2.34 25.33
CA ALA A 136 15.05 1.54 25.32
C ALA A 136 16.06 1.93 26.43
N GLY A 137 15.80 2.99 27.20
CA GLY A 137 16.73 3.50 28.23
C GLY A 137 17.99 4.15 27.65
N LEU A 138 17.98 4.57 26.39
CA LEU A 138 19.16 5.05 25.65
C LEU A 138 19.28 6.58 25.57
N ASN A 139 18.59 7.31 26.45
CA ASN A 139 18.52 8.78 26.41
C ASN A 139 19.90 9.46 26.45
N ASP A 140 20.80 8.96 27.29
CA ASP A 140 22.15 9.52 27.47
C ASP A 140 23.03 9.25 26.23
N THR A 141 22.97 8.02 25.72
CA THR A 141 23.67 7.61 24.49
C THR A 141 23.18 8.44 23.29
N TYR A 142 21.87 8.60 23.16
CA TYR A 142 21.28 9.38 22.08
C TYR A 142 21.64 10.86 22.16
N SER A 143 21.64 11.44 23.36
CA SER A 143 22.08 12.83 23.60
C SER A 143 23.56 13.02 23.27
N THR A 144 24.40 12.03 23.58
CA THR A 144 25.84 12.03 23.26
C THR A 144 26.05 12.01 21.74
N ILE A 145 25.33 11.13 21.02
CA ILE A 145 25.41 11.02 19.55
C ILE A 145 24.96 12.32 18.88
N GLN A 146 23.93 13.00 19.39
CA GLN A 146 23.46 14.28 18.83
C GLN A 146 24.50 15.41 18.91
N GLN A 147 25.50 15.30 19.79
CA GLN A 147 26.57 16.28 19.96
C GLN A 147 27.81 15.96 19.11
N VAL A 148 27.80 14.83 18.38
CA VAL A 148 28.88 14.44 17.49
C VAL A 148 28.91 15.36 16.26
N THR A 149 30.11 15.82 15.96
CA THR A 149 30.50 16.61 14.79
C THR A 149 31.78 16.01 14.23
N ASP A 150 32.13 16.35 12.99
CA ASP A 150 33.37 15.87 12.37
C ASP A 150 34.63 16.26 13.18
N ALA A 151 34.56 17.33 13.98
CA ALA A 151 35.67 17.82 14.79
C ALA A 151 35.90 17.05 16.10
N ASN A 152 34.88 16.38 16.65
CA ASN A 152 34.94 15.71 17.96
C ASN A 152 34.58 14.22 17.91
N ALA A 153 34.33 13.65 16.72
CA ALA A 153 33.95 12.26 16.54
C ALA A 153 34.96 11.28 17.17
N ASP A 154 36.25 11.47 16.94
CA ASP A 154 37.30 10.59 17.47
C ASP A 154 37.38 10.59 19.01
N GLU A 155 37.13 11.73 19.65
CA GLU A 155 37.14 11.85 21.11
C GLU A 155 35.90 11.18 21.72
N ILE A 156 34.73 11.40 21.12
CA ILE A 156 33.47 10.80 21.59
C ILE A 156 33.50 9.28 21.42
N ILE A 157 34.01 8.76 20.29
CA ILE A 157 34.16 7.31 20.08
C ILE A 157 35.07 6.68 21.15
N LYS A 158 36.18 7.34 21.50
CA LYS A 158 37.09 6.86 22.55
C LYS A 158 36.44 6.83 23.93
N GLU A 159 35.68 7.86 24.28
CA GLU A 159 34.91 7.92 25.53
C GLU A 159 33.84 6.82 25.60
N MET A 160 33.11 6.58 24.50
CA MET A 160 32.10 5.51 24.42
C MET A 160 32.73 4.12 24.63
N ILE A 161 33.85 3.84 23.96
CA ILE A 161 34.59 2.57 24.13
C ILE A 161 35.05 2.40 25.59
N LYS A 162 35.53 3.48 26.22
CA LYS A 162 36.00 3.45 27.61
C LYS A 162 34.85 3.16 28.59
N ASN A 163 33.68 3.75 28.37
CA ASN A 163 32.50 3.51 29.20
C ASN A 163 31.98 2.06 29.08
N GLU A 164 31.97 1.49 27.87
CA GLU A 164 31.63 0.07 27.66
C GLU A 164 32.61 -0.86 28.39
N LEU A 165 33.92 -0.60 28.29
CA LEU A 165 34.94 -1.39 28.98
C LEU A 165 34.85 -1.29 30.52
N ALA A 166 34.40 -0.15 31.05
CA ALA A 166 34.20 0.04 32.48
C ALA A 166 32.98 -0.75 33.01
N ASN A 167 31.90 -0.84 32.21
CA ASN A 167 30.71 -1.61 32.57
C ASN A 167 30.90 -3.14 32.48
N ILE A 168 31.97 -3.64 31.86
CA ILE A 168 32.31 -5.07 31.77
C ILE A 168 33.11 -5.55 33.00
N GLN A 169 33.60 -4.63 33.85
CA GLN A 169 34.43 -4.95 35.02
C GLN A 169 33.66 -5.18 36.33
N ASP A 170 32.32 -5.09 36.32
CA ASP A 170 31.41 -5.54 37.38
C ASP A 170 30.69 -6.85 36.98
#